data_AF-T1ECA2-F1
#
_entry.id   AF-T1ECA2-F1
#
_cell.length_a   1.000
_cell.length_b   1.000
_cell.length_c   1.000
_cell.angle_alpha   90.00
_cell.angle_beta   90.00
_cell.angle_gamma   90.00
#
_symmetry.space_group_name_H-M   'P 1'
#
loop_
_entity.id
_entity.type
_entity.pdbx_description
1 polymer ?
#
loop_
_entity_poly.entity_id
_entity_poly.type
_entity_poly.pdbx_seq_one_letter_code
_entity_poly.pdbx_strand_id
1 'polypeptide(L)'
;MQRMSVVSCIMSILSLFLIMCVACRPEYESSLLDAKAQKAYNVLKFKVDNYRSKLVNELESVVLKGPLLFNDQSYSLVLLQAEEDATKRSIAVTLGNDSKVIERLKEILNTLDLRKGKSSTSDVDIAGRILKQLTDVTNLAVILFHKHLSKKNLIRIRNSLMIEVGSVSVLDDITSDLEQFIQARVEVMSKIRSFIKTAAAKRGDKAVMINCLKSLIDDTGELSKEILARLVGNVFNIENKLIDLFKWDS
;
A
#
# COMPACT_ATOMS: atom_id res chain seq x y z
N MET A 1 65.12 16.89 -13.20
CA MET A 1 64.12 17.47 -12.27
C MET A 1 62.96 18.21 -12.96
N GLN A 2 63.15 18.87 -14.12
CA GLN A 2 62.06 19.62 -14.79
C GLN A 2 60.88 18.76 -15.31
N ARG A 3 61.11 17.53 -15.78
CA ARG A 3 60.03 16.67 -16.32
C ARG A 3 59.01 16.20 -15.26
N MET A 4 59.45 15.95 -14.03
CA MET A 4 58.56 15.53 -12.93
C MET A 4 57.67 16.68 -12.44
N SER A 5 58.17 17.92 -12.50
CA SER A 5 57.39 19.11 -12.13
C SER A 5 56.25 19.39 -13.11
N VAL A 6 56.46 19.17 -14.41
CA VAL A 6 55.41 19.34 -15.43
C VAL A 6 54.31 18.29 -15.29
N VAL A 7 54.67 17.02 -15.03
CA VAL A 7 53.68 15.95 -14.81
C VAL A 7 52.85 16.22 -13.55
N SER A 8 53.47 16.70 -12.47
CA SER A 8 52.76 17.06 -11.23
C SER A 8 51.80 18.25 -11.42
N CYS A 9 52.20 19.26 -12.21
CA CYS A 9 51.34 20.37 -12.60
C CYS A 9 50.14 19.92 -13.46
N ILE A 10 50.36 19.05 -14.45
CA ILE A 10 49.28 18.54 -15.32
C ILE A 10 48.28 17.73 -14.50
N MET A 11 48.75 16.88 -13.58
CA MET A 11 47.88 16.09 -12.69
C MET A 11 47.10 16.96 -11.70
N SER A 12 47.70 18.06 -11.22
CA SER A 12 47.05 19.02 -10.33
C SER A 12 45.98 19.84 -11.07
N ILE A 13 46.22 20.19 -12.33
CA ILE A 13 45.24 20.87 -13.19
C ILE A 13 44.08 19.92 -13.51
N LEU A 14 44.35 18.65 -13.82
CA LEU A 14 43.32 17.64 -14.07
C LEU A 14 42.47 17.35 -12.82
N SER A 15 43.07 17.31 -11.63
CA SER A 15 42.34 17.12 -10.37
C SER A 15 41.51 18.35 -10.01
N LEU A 16 42.02 19.56 -10.24
CA LEU A 16 41.26 20.81 -10.10
C LEU A 16 40.10 20.88 -11.11
N PHE A 17 40.30 20.40 -12.35
CA PHE A 17 39.24 20.34 -13.36
C PHE A 17 38.17 19.31 -12.98
N LEU A 18 38.55 18.15 -12.45
CA LEU A 18 37.62 17.15 -11.90
C LEU A 18 36.84 17.68 -10.70
N ILE A 19 37.51 18.39 -9.77
CA ILE A 19 36.85 19.02 -8.61
C ILE A 19 35.93 20.15 -9.06
N MET A 20 36.29 20.93 -10.08
CA MET A 20 35.39 21.92 -10.68
C MET A 20 34.21 21.28 -11.41
N CYS A 21 34.38 20.15 -12.12
CA CYS A 21 33.26 19.42 -12.72
C CYS A 21 32.30 18.84 -11.66
N VAL A 22 32.81 18.51 -10.46
CA VAL A 22 32.01 18.05 -9.33
C VAL A 22 31.37 19.22 -8.55
N ALA A 23 32.06 20.35 -8.43
CA ALA A 23 31.61 21.53 -7.66
C ALA A 23 30.77 22.54 -8.46
N CYS A 24 30.87 22.55 -9.79
CA CYS A 24 30.04 23.33 -10.69
C CYS A 24 28.87 22.50 -11.26
N ARG A 25 28.10 21.83 -10.38
CA ARG A 25 26.70 21.51 -10.71
C ARG A 25 25.81 22.63 -10.17
N PRO A 26 25.54 23.68 -10.97
CA PRO A 26 24.34 24.47 -10.74
C PRO A 26 23.13 23.56 -10.92
N GLU A 27 21.99 23.95 -10.35
CA GLU A 27 20.66 23.33 -10.40
C GLU A 27 20.13 23.12 -11.84
N TYR A 28 20.81 22.29 -12.64
CA TYR A 28 20.39 21.76 -13.92
C TYR A 28 20.24 20.25 -13.75
N GLU A 29 19.21 19.85 -13.01
CA GLU A 29 18.80 18.44 -12.84
C GLU A 29 18.12 17.85 -14.09
N SER A 30 18.24 18.49 -15.27
CA SER A 30 17.45 18.20 -16.46
C SER A 30 18.20 17.55 -17.65
N SER A 31 19.48 17.17 -17.56
CA SER A 31 20.23 16.75 -18.77
C SER A 31 20.80 15.32 -18.83
N LEU A 32 20.49 14.43 -17.89
CA LEU A 32 21.01 13.04 -17.92
C LEU A 32 19.99 11.97 -18.35
N LEU A 33 18.71 12.31 -18.42
CA LEU A 33 17.66 11.39 -18.87
C LEU A 33 17.18 11.79 -20.27
N ASP A 34 16.98 10.81 -21.14
CA ASP A 34 16.26 11.04 -22.40
C ASP A 34 14.89 11.67 -22.10
N ALA A 35 14.44 12.57 -22.98
CA ALA A 35 13.20 13.33 -22.76
C ALA A 35 11.98 12.43 -22.53
N LYS A 36 11.92 11.24 -23.17
CA LYS A 36 10.84 10.27 -22.96
C LYS A 36 10.92 9.63 -21.57
N ALA A 37 12.12 9.24 -21.14
CA ALA A 37 12.34 8.68 -19.80
C ALA A 37 12.03 9.68 -18.69
N GLN A 38 12.46 10.94 -18.86
CA GLN A 38 12.13 12.01 -17.92
C GLN A 38 10.62 12.25 -17.84
N LYS A 39 9.92 12.24 -18.98
CA LYS A 39 8.46 12.37 -19.02
C LYS A 39 7.76 11.22 -18.30
N ALA A 40 8.12 9.97 -18.60
CA ALA A 40 7.51 8.80 -17.97
C ALA A 40 7.77 8.76 -16.45
N TYR A 41 8.99 9.09 -16.02
CA TYR A 41 9.32 9.20 -14.59
C TYR A 41 8.48 10.28 -13.89
N ASN A 42 8.34 11.47 -14.50
CA ASN A 42 7.54 12.55 -13.94
C ASN A 42 6.06 12.16 -13.80
N VAL A 43 5.51 11.42 -14.77
CA VAL A 43 4.13 10.90 -14.71
C VAL A 43 3.98 9.92 -13.54
N LEU A 44 4.87 8.93 -13.43
CA LEU A 44 4.85 7.96 -12.33
C LEU A 44 4.95 8.68 -10.98
N LYS A 45 5.96 9.55 -10.83
CA LYS A 45 6.21 10.30 -9.59
C LYS A 45 4.99 11.13 -9.20
N PHE A 46 4.41 11.87 -10.14
CA PHE A 46 3.21 12.68 -9.89
C PHE A 46 2.04 11.83 -9.38
N LYS A 47 1.78 10.69 -10.03
CA LYS A 47 0.70 9.77 -9.61
C LYS A 47 0.97 9.20 -8.22
N VAL A 48 2.18 8.74 -7.94
CA VAL A 48 2.58 8.22 -6.62
C VAL A 48 2.42 9.28 -5.53
N ASP A 49 2.89 10.51 -5.78
CA ASP A 49 2.76 11.63 -4.84
C ASP A 49 1.30 11.94 -4.55
N ASN A 50 0.47 12.03 -5.58
CA ASN A 50 -0.96 12.30 -5.47
C ASN A 50 -1.70 11.20 -4.68
N TYR A 51 -1.51 9.92 -5.02
CA TYR A 51 -2.20 8.83 -4.35
C TYR A 51 -1.72 8.62 -2.91
N ARG A 52 -0.42 8.78 -2.66
CA ARG A 52 0.11 8.76 -1.29
C ARG A 52 -0.47 9.88 -0.44
N SER A 53 -0.54 11.11 -0.97
CA SER A 53 -1.15 12.23 -0.24
C SER A 53 -2.63 11.97 0.06
N LYS A 54 -3.40 11.42 -0.90
CA LYS A 54 -4.78 11.01 -0.68
C LYS A 54 -4.90 9.96 0.43
N LEU A 55 -4.05 8.92 0.43
CA LEU A 55 -4.05 7.89 1.46
C LEU A 55 -3.72 8.46 2.86
N VAL A 56 -2.75 9.37 2.95
CA VAL A 56 -2.42 10.06 4.21
C VAL A 56 -3.63 10.84 4.71
N ASN A 57 -4.27 11.64 3.83
CA ASN A 57 -5.47 12.39 4.19
C ASN A 57 -6.62 11.46 4.63
N GLU A 58 -6.82 10.33 3.95
CA GLU A 58 -7.81 9.31 4.34
C GLU A 58 -7.54 8.80 5.76
N LEU A 59 -6.30 8.43 6.08
CA LEU A 59 -5.88 7.91 7.39
C LEU A 59 -5.93 8.96 8.51
N GLU A 60 -5.57 10.20 8.22
CA GLU A 60 -5.59 11.31 9.18
C GLU A 60 -7.01 11.84 9.45
N SER A 61 -7.91 11.75 8.48
CA SER A 61 -9.32 12.15 8.62
C SER A 61 -10.13 11.22 9.53
N VAL A 62 -9.59 10.05 9.89
CA VAL A 62 -10.29 9.08 10.73
C VAL A 62 -10.41 9.58 12.16
N VAL A 63 -11.64 9.86 12.59
CA VAL A 63 -11.97 10.12 13.99
C VAL A 63 -12.81 8.97 14.52
N LEU A 64 -12.16 7.96 15.09
CA LEU A 64 -12.82 6.89 15.83
C LEU A 64 -12.75 7.18 17.33
N LYS A 65 -13.90 7.40 17.96
CA LYS A 65 -14.00 7.51 19.42
C LYS A 65 -14.36 6.14 20.00
N GLY A 66 -13.54 5.67 20.94
CA GLY A 66 -13.78 4.42 21.67
C GLY A 66 -13.38 3.15 20.91
N PRO A 67 -13.51 1.98 21.57
CA PRO A 67 -13.23 0.69 20.96
C PRO A 67 -14.28 0.34 19.89
N LEU A 68 -13.91 -0.50 18.93
CA LEU A 68 -14.86 -1.14 18.03
C LEU A 68 -15.84 -1.98 18.84
N LEU A 69 -15.33 -2.94 19.64
CA LEU A 69 -16.07 -3.77 20.60
C LEU A 69 -15.21 -4.45 21.70
N PHE A 70 -13.91 -4.58 21.51
CA PHE A 70 -13.05 -5.49 22.27
C PHE A 70 -12.22 -4.73 23.31
N ASN A 71 -12.76 -4.55 24.51
CA ASN A 71 -12.18 -3.62 25.49
C ASN A 71 -11.45 -4.29 26.67
N ASP A 72 -11.39 -5.61 26.74
CA ASP A 72 -10.80 -6.33 27.86
C ASP A 72 -10.22 -7.69 27.46
N GLN A 73 -9.53 -8.33 28.40
CA GLN A 73 -8.89 -9.63 28.18
C GLN A 73 -9.88 -10.80 28.02
N SER A 74 -11.20 -10.56 28.07
CA SER A 74 -12.20 -11.57 27.76
C SER A 74 -12.26 -11.90 26.27
N TYR A 75 -11.59 -11.15 25.40
CA TYR A 75 -11.48 -11.46 23.97
C TYR A 75 -10.13 -12.10 23.62
N SER A 76 -10.08 -12.81 22.49
CA SER A 76 -8.82 -13.39 21.95
C SER A 76 -7.88 -12.29 21.43
N LEU A 77 -6.57 -12.58 21.42
CA LEU A 77 -5.55 -11.63 20.97
C LEU A 77 -5.83 -11.06 19.57
N VAL A 78 -6.26 -11.90 18.62
CA VAL A 78 -6.58 -11.47 17.25
C VAL A 78 -7.69 -10.41 17.19
N LEU A 79 -8.65 -10.46 18.12
CA LEU A 79 -9.72 -9.48 18.20
C LEU A 79 -9.24 -8.20 18.90
N LEU A 80 -8.39 -8.33 19.92
CA LEU A 80 -7.78 -7.19 20.59
C LEU A 80 -6.84 -6.39 19.68
N GLN A 81 -6.15 -7.05 18.75
CA GLN A 81 -5.33 -6.37 17.73
C GLN A 81 -6.16 -5.46 16.81
N ALA A 82 -7.45 -5.75 16.62
CA ALA A 82 -8.34 -4.88 15.86
C ALA A 82 -8.59 -3.53 16.53
N GLU A 83 -8.25 -3.39 17.81
CA GLU A 83 -8.43 -2.18 18.61
C GLU A 83 -7.19 -1.29 18.67
N GLU A 84 -6.06 -1.78 18.16
CA GLU A 84 -4.86 -0.96 17.97
C GLU A 84 -5.19 0.21 17.03
N ASP A 85 -4.69 1.40 17.33
CA ASP A 85 -5.07 2.63 16.62
C ASP A 85 -4.80 2.55 15.12
N ALA A 86 -3.67 1.97 14.72
CA ALA A 86 -3.35 1.77 13.30
C ALA A 86 -4.36 0.83 12.62
N THR A 87 -4.68 -0.30 13.26
CA THR A 87 -5.62 -1.29 12.73
C THR A 87 -7.04 -0.71 12.61
N LYS A 88 -7.52 -0.02 13.65
CA LYS A 88 -8.81 0.68 13.64
C LYS A 88 -8.90 1.69 12.50
N ARG A 89 -7.84 2.48 12.28
CA ARG A 89 -7.79 3.44 11.17
C ARG A 89 -7.85 2.73 9.82
N SER A 90 -7.09 1.66 9.63
CA SER A 90 -7.15 0.86 8.40
C SER A 90 -8.55 0.30 8.15
N ILE A 91 -9.21 -0.24 9.18
CA ILE A 91 -10.59 -0.73 9.10
C ILE A 91 -11.54 0.41 8.69
N ALA A 92 -11.50 1.55 9.38
CA ALA A 92 -12.36 2.69 9.06
C ALA A 92 -12.16 3.20 7.64
N VAL A 93 -10.91 3.37 7.20
CA VAL A 93 -10.59 3.80 5.83
C VAL A 93 -11.14 2.81 4.82
N THR A 94 -10.95 1.50 5.01
CA THR A 94 -11.50 0.47 4.10
C THR A 94 -13.03 0.54 4.03
N LEU A 95 -13.69 0.86 5.15
CA LEU A 95 -15.13 1.11 5.21
C LEU A 95 -15.54 2.51 4.70
N GLY A 96 -14.61 3.27 4.12
CA GLY A 96 -14.83 4.59 3.53
C GLY A 96 -15.13 5.68 4.56
N ASN A 97 -14.70 5.48 5.82
CA ASN A 97 -15.06 6.35 6.96
C ASN A 97 -16.58 6.55 7.11
N ASP A 98 -17.40 5.64 6.60
CA ASP A 98 -18.86 5.69 6.69
C ASP A 98 -19.29 5.17 8.07
N SER A 99 -19.64 6.10 8.97
CA SER A 99 -20.06 5.78 10.33
C SER A 99 -21.22 4.79 10.38
N LYS A 100 -22.15 4.84 9.41
CA LYS A 100 -23.27 3.89 9.35
C LYS A 100 -22.77 2.48 9.04
N VAL A 101 -21.79 2.34 8.15
CA VAL A 101 -21.19 1.03 7.83
C VAL A 101 -20.38 0.49 9.01
N ILE A 102 -19.64 1.36 9.70
CA ILE A 102 -18.89 0.98 10.91
C ILE A 102 -19.85 0.48 12.01
N GLU A 103 -20.99 1.15 12.22
CA GLU A 103 -22.02 0.67 13.14
C GLU A 103 -22.61 -0.68 12.70
N ARG A 104 -22.85 -0.89 11.39
CA ARG A 104 -23.27 -2.20 10.87
C ARG A 104 -22.24 -3.30 11.12
N LEU A 105 -20.94 -3.00 11.02
CA LEU A 105 -19.89 -3.94 11.39
C LEU A 105 -19.96 -4.29 12.88
N LYS A 106 -20.15 -3.31 13.76
CA LYS A 106 -20.33 -3.55 15.21
C LYS A 106 -21.55 -4.42 15.49
N GLU A 107 -22.68 -4.18 14.82
CA GLU A 107 -23.88 -5.03 14.95
C GLU A 107 -23.61 -6.49 14.58
N ILE A 108 -22.87 -6.74 13.49
CA ILE A 108 -22.45 -8.09 13.10
C ILE A 108 -21.59 -8.73 14.18
N LEU A 109 -20.54 -8.04 14.61
CA LEU A 109 -19.60 -8.57 15.60
C LEU A 109 -20.27 -8.81 16.97
N ASN A 110 -21.23 -7.99 17.37
CA ASN A 110 -22.04 -8.18 18.58
C ASN A 110 -22.96 -9.40 18.52
N THR A 111 -23.33 -9.84 17.32
CA THR A 111 -24.18 -11.03 17.11
C THR A 111 -23.37 -12.34 17.22
N LEU A 112 -22.05 -12.25 17.13
CA LEU A 112 -21.14 -13.39 17.24
C LEU A 112 -20.78 -13.67 18.71
N ASP A 113 -20.58 -14.94 19.05
CA ASP A 113 -20.15 -15.34 20.39
C ASP A 113 -18.61 -15.24 20.46
N LEU A 114 -18.10 -14.06 20.85
CA LEU A 114 -16.67 -13.73 20.74
C LEU A 114 -15.90 -13.74 22.07
N ARG A 115 -16.59 -13.78 23.22
CA ARG A 115 -15.95 -13.76 24.55
C ARG A 115 -15.47 -15.15 24.96
N LYS A 116 -14.24 -15.24 25.50
CA LYS A 116 -13.64 -16.45 26.08
C LYS A 116 -14.61 -17.14 27.03
N GLY A 117 -14.69 -18.47 26.93
CA GLY A 117 -15.57 -19.31 27.75
C GLY A 117 -17.02 -19.41 27.26
N LYS A 118 -17.48 -18.47 26.43
CA LYS A 118 -18.74 -18.56 25.66
C LYS A 118 -18.52 -18.61 24.15
N SER A 119 -17.27 -18.42 23.72
CA SER A 119 -16.93 -18.26 22.32
C SER A 119 -17.00 -19.57 21.57
N SER A 120 -17.65 -19.56 20.41
CA SER A 120 -17.45 -20.62 19.44
C SER A 120 -16.15 -20.34 18.68
N THR A 121 -15.27 -21.33 18.53
CA THR A 121 -14.02 -21.17 17.77
C THR A 121 -14.30 -20.72 16.33
N SER A 122 -15.44 -21.14 15.77
CA SER A 122 -15.91 -20.70 14.45
C SER A 122 -16.24 -19.21 14.39
N ASP A 123 -16.90 -18.65 15.40
CA ASP A 123 -17.29 -17.23 15.39
C ASP A 123 -16.08 -16.32 15.51
N VAL A 124 -15.12 -16.70 16.36
CA VAL A 124 -13.84 -15.98 16.52
C VAL A 124 -13.04 -16.02 15.22
N ASP A 125 -12.98 -17.16 14.53
CA ASP A 125 -12.31 -17.27 13.22
C ASP A 125 -12.98 -16.39 12.16
N ILE A 126 -14.31 -16.41 12.07
CA ILE A 126 -15.07 -15.56 11.14
C ILE A 126 -14.79 -14.09 11.40
N ALA A 127 -14.90 -13.64 12.65
CA ALA A 127 -14.62 -12.26 13.03
C ALA A 127 -13.17 -11.87 12.72
N GLY A 128 -12.21 -12.73 13.07
CA GLY A 128 -10.79 -12.51 12.78
C GLY A 128 -10.51 -12.37 11.28
N ARG A 129 -11.09 -13.24 10.44
CA ARG A 129 -10.94 -13.20 8.98
C ARG A 129 -11.54 -11.92 8.38
N ILE A 130 -12.73 -11.51 8.83
CA ILE A 130 -13.35 -10.25 8.38
C ILE A 130 -12.45 -9.07 8.73
N LEU A 131 -12.02 -8.96 9.99
CA LEU A 131 -11.17 -7.85 10.45
C LEU A 131 -9.83 -7.83 9.71
N LYS A 132 -9.26 -9.00 9.45
CA LYS A 132 -8.05 -9.13 8.63
C LYS A 132 -8.26 -8.62 7.20
N GLN A 133 -9.32 -9.05 6.50
CA GLN A 133 -9.61 -8.56 5.15
C GLN A 133 -9.83 -7.05 5.09
N LEU A 134 -10.55 -6.50 6.08
CA LEU A 134 -10.76 -5.06 6.19
C LEU A 134 -9.43 -4.31 6.33
N THR A 135 -8.50 -4.86 7.11
CA THR A 135 -7.20 -4.25 7.36
C THR A 135 -6.28 -4.40 6.15
N ASP A 136 -6.27 -5.57 5.51
CA ASP A 136 -5.39 -5.92 4.38
C ASP A 136 -5.55 -4.96 3.19
N VAL A 137 -6.77 -4.53 2.86
CA VAL A 137 -7.03 -3.60 1.75
C VAL A 137 -6.29 -2.26 1.91
N THR A 138 -6.34 -1.68 3.11
CA THR A 138 -5.63 -0.41 3.38
C THR A 138 -4.13 -0.64 3.60
N ASN A 139 -3.75 -1.72 4.26
CA ASN A 139 -2.35 -2.07 4.48
C ASN A 139 -1.59 -2.32 3.18
N LEU A 140 -2.22 -2.94 2.17
CA LEU A 140 -1.61 -3.10 0.85
C LEU A 140 -1.27 -1.76 0.20
N ALA A 141 -2.14 -0.75 0.35
CA ALA A 141 -1.84 0.60 -0.15
C ALA A 141 -0.69 1.24 0.64
N VAL A 142 -0.67 1.07 1.97
CA VAL A 142 0.44 1.55 2.81
C VAL A 142 1.76 0.90 2.38
N ILE A 143 1.79 -0.42 2.21
CA ILE A 143 2.96 -1.18 1.74
C ILE A 143 3.39 -0.68 0.35
N LEU A 144 2.46 -0.55 -0.59
CA LEU A 144 2.76 -0.06 -1.94
C LEU A 144 3.45 1.30 -1.91
N PHE A 145 2.94 2.27 -1.15
CA PHE A 145 3.48 3.64 -1.15
C PHE A 145 4.67 3.87 -0.23
N HIS A 146 4.76 3.16 0.89
CA HIS A 146 5.82 3.39 1.90
C HIS A 146 7.00 2.44 1.73
N LYS A 147 6.78 1.23 1.20
CA LYS A 147 7.83 0.25 0.92
C LYS A 147 8.25 0.32 -0.54
N HIS A 148 7.36 -0.05 -1.47
CA HIS A 148 7.72 -0.27 -2.86
C HIS A 148 7.95 1.03 -3.64
N LEU A 149 7.00 1.97 -3.58
CA LEU A 149 7.06 3.28 -4.25
C LEU A 149 7.45 4.42 -3.28
N SER A 150 8.31 4.08 -2.31
CA SER A 150 8.86 5.03 -1.35
C SER A 150 9.64 6.15 -2.04
N LYS A 151 9.83 7.29 -1.37
CA LYS A 151 10.68 8.39 -1.91
C LYS A 151 12.08 7.89 -2.30
N LYS A 152 12.65 6.99 -1.48
CA LYS A 152 13.94 6.35 -1.75
C LYS A 152 13.90 5.52 -3.04
N ASN A 153 12.89 4.68 -3.21
CA ASN A 153 12.78 3.84 -4.41
C ASN A 153 12.46 4.67 -5.66
N LEU A 154 11.70 5.77 -5.57
CA LEU A 154 11.52 6.68 -6.71
C LEU A 154 12.84 7.28 -7.18
N ILE A 155 13.72 7.66 -6.26
CA ILE A 155 15.08 8.13 -6.61
C ILE A 155 15.89 7.00 -7.26
N ARG A 156 15.83 5.78 -6.72
CA ARG A 156 16.51 4.62 -7.32
C ARG A 156 16.02 4.34 -8.73
N ILE A 157 14.70 4.37 -8.94
CA ILE A 157 14.10 4.24 -10.28
C ILE A 157 14.69 5.30 -11.21
N ARG A 158 14.67 6.59 -10.83
CA ARG A 158 15.25 7.68 -11.63
C ARG A 158 16.70 7.39 -12.01
N ASN A 159 17.50 6.88 -11.07
CA ASN A 159 18.91 6.60 -11.28
C ASN A 159 19.12 5.40 -12.23
N SER A 160 18.33 4.33 -12.12
CA SER A 160 18.40 3.19 -13.05
C SER A 160 18.16 3.60 -14.50
N LEU A 161 17.25 4.56 -14.73
CA LEU A 161 16.98 5.10 -16.07
C LEU A 161 18.15 5.85 -16.70
N MET A 162 19.13 6.32 -15.89
CA MET A 162 20.33 6.98 -16.40
C MET A 162 21.36 5.97 -16.94
N ILE A 163 21.24 4.70 -16.54
CA ILE A 163 22.21 3.65 -16.84
C ILE A 163 21.73 2.79 -18.01
N GLU A 164 20.44 2.48 -18.07
CA GLU A 164 19.85 1.63 -19.11
C GLU A 164 18.99 2.42 -20.11
N VAL A 165 19.44 2.45 -21.36
CA VAL A 165 18.66 2.98 -22.50
C VAL A 165 17.57 1.96 -22.84
N GLY A 166 16.33 2.17 -22.38
CA GLY A 166 15.18 1.31 -22.73
C GLY A 166 14.12 1.13 -21.64
N SER A 167 14.36 1.62 -20.43
CA SER A 167 13.51 1.35 -19.26
C SER A 167 12.19 2.16 -19.21
N VAL A 168 11.81 2.85 -20.29
CA VAL A 168 10.56 3.64 -20.35
C VAL A 168 9.33 2.73 -20.27
N SER A 169 9.34 1.59 -20.97
CA SER A 169 8.25 0.62 -20.93
C SER A 169 8.01 0.08 -19.52
N VAL A 170 9.08 -0.12 -18.74
CA VAL A 170 8.96 -0.57 -17.34
C VAL A 170 8.25 0.47 -16.48
N LEU A 171 8.50 1.77 -16.70
CA LEU A 171 7.77 2.83 -16.00
C LEU A 171 6.30 2.89 -16.41
N ASP A 172 6.02 2.70 -17.70
CA ASP A 172 4.64 2.66 -18.21
C ASP A 172 3.89 1.47 -17.60
N ASP A 173 4.53 0.31 -17.49
CA ASP A 173 3.94 -0.87 -16.85
C ASP A 173 3.72 -0.67 -15.35
N ILE A 174 4.72 -0.14 -14.61
CA ILE A 174 4.56 0.19 -13.18
C ILE A 174 3.41 1.19 -12.99
N THR A 175 3.31 2.17 -13.89
CA THR A 175 2.23 3.16 -13.85
C THR A 175 0.88 2.51 -14.13
N SER A 176 0.80 1.60 -15.10
CA SER A 176 -0.40 0.83 -15.42
C SER A 176 -0.85 -0.02 -14.23
N ASP A 177 0.06 -0.80 -13.64
CA ASP A 177 -0.23 -1.63 -12.46
C ASP A 177 -0.68 -0.77 -11.26
N LEU A 178 -0.08 0.42 -11.07
CA LEU A 178 -0.48 1.37 -10.02
C LEU A 178 -1.92 1.87 -10.24
N GLU A 179 -2.29 2.24 -11.47
CA GLU A 179 -3.65 2.67 -11.79
C GLU A 179 -4.66 1.54 -11.58
N GLN A 180 -4.33 0.33 -12.02
CA GLN A 180 -5.15 -0.86 -11.82
C GLN A 180 -5.33 -1.16 -10.32
N PHE A 181 -4.26 -1.02 -9.52
CA PHE A 181 -4.32 -1.16 -8.07
C PHE A 181 -5.29 -0.13 -7.45
N ILE A 182 -5.18 1.14 -7.82
CA ILE A 182 -6.03 2.22 -7.28
C ILE A 182 -7.49 1.99 -7.64
N GLN A 183 -7.78 1.66 -8.90
CA GLN A 183 -9.13 1.36 -9.35
C GLN A 183 -9.71 0.15 -8.62
N ALA A 184 -8.94 -0.94 -8.52
CA ALA A 184 -9.35 -2.14 -7.81
C ALA A 184 -9.61 -1.84 -6.32
N ARG A 185 -8.79 -1.01 -5.67
CA ARG A 185 -8.98 -0.65 -4.25
C ARG A 185 -10.33 0.01 -4.04
N VAL A 186 -10.69 0.98 -4.89
CA VAL A 186 -11.98 1.68 -4.79
C VAL A 186 -13.15 0.71 -4.94
N GLU A 187 -13.07 -0.19 -5.92
CA GLU A 187 -14.12 -1.19 -6.18
C GLU A 187 -14.25 -2.20 -5.03
N VAL A 188 -13.14 -2.76 -4.55
CA VAL A 188 -13.11 -3.70 -3.42
C VAL A 188 -13.67 -3.04 -2.16
N MET A 189 -13.27 -1.82 -1.84
CA MET A 189 -13.82 -1.07 -0.70
C MET A 189 -15.33 -0.88 -0.84
N SER A 190 -15.83 -0.59 -2.05
CA SER A 190 -17.27 -0.48 -2.31
C SER A 190 -18.01 -1.79 -2.06
N LYS A 191 -17.48 -2.90 -2.57
CA LYS A 191 -18.04 -4.24 -2.37
C LYS A 191 -18.04 -4.64 -0.90
N ILE A 192 -16.96 -4.38 -0.17
CA ILE A 192 -16.88 -4.59 1.29
C ILE A 192 -17.99 -3.84 2.02
N ARG A 193 -18.21 -2.56 1.71
CA ARG A 193 -19.29 -1.78 2.34
C ARG A 193 -20.67 -2.38 2.06
N SER A 194 -20.92 -2.80 0.81
CA SER A 194 -22.16 -3.47 0.43
C SER A 194 -22.35 -4.79 1.18
N PHE A 195 -21.27 -5.56 1.31
CA PHE A 195 -21.23 -6.81 2.05
C PHE A 195 -21.60 -6.63 3.51
N ILE A 196 -20.95 -5.69 4.22
CA ILE A 196 -21.24 -5.40 5.63
C ILE A 196 -22.71 -5.00 5.82
N LYS A 197 -23.27 -4.17 4.94
CA LYS A 197 -24.70 -3.82 5.00
C LYS A 197 -25.61 -5.04 4.82
N THR A 198 -25.28 -5.91 3.86
CA THR A 198 -26.07 -7.11 3.55
C THR A 198 -26.03 -8.14 4.68
N ALA A 199 -24.86 -8.38 5.27
CA ALA A 199 -24.71 -9.28 6.41
C ALA A 199 -25.42 -8.73 7.65
N ALA A 200 -25.29 -7.44 7.95
CA ALA A 200 -25.95 -6.81 9.10
C ALA A 200 -27.48 -6.83 9.00
N ALA A 201 -28.05 -6.81 7.79
CA ALA A 201 -29.50 -6.96 7.58
C ALA A 201 -30.01 -8.37 7.96
N LYS A 202 -29.14 -9.38 7.97
CA LYS A 202 -29.45 -10.77 8.31
C LYS A 202 -29.21 -11.12 9.78
N ARG A 203 -28.76 -10.17 10.61
CA ARG A 203 -28.37 -10.42 12.02
C ARG A 203 -29.45 -11.03 12.91
N GLY A 204 -30.73 -10.89 12.55
CA GLY A 204 -31.84 -11.52 13.26
C GLY A 204 -31.81 -13.05 13.21
N ASP A 205 -31.10 -13.62 12.23
CA ASP A 205 -30.79 -15.04 12.15
C ASP A 205 -29.27 -15.21 12.04
N LYS A 206 -28.64 -15.57 13.15
CA LYS A 206 -27.18 -15.72 13.25
C LYS A 206 -26.63 -16.72 12.23
N ALA A 207 -27.33 -17.84 11.97
CA ALA A 207 -26.86 -18.85 11.04
C ALA A 207 -26.88 -18.33 9.59
N VAL A 208 -27.94 -17.63 9.21
CA VAL A 208 -28.05 -16.98 7.88
C VAL A 208 -27.03 -15.85 7.73
N MET A 209 -26.78 -15.06 8.77
CA MET A 209 -25.73 -14.06 8.79
C MET A 209 -24.35 -14.70 8.57
N ILE A 210 -24.01 -15.76 9.33
CA ILE A 210 -22.74 -16.46 9.22
C ILE A 210 -22.54 -17.05 7.82
N ASN A 211 -23.56 -17.68 7.23
CA ASN A 211 -23.46 -18.20 5.87
C ASN A 211 -23.23 -17.08 4.84
N CYS A 212 -23.86 -15.92 5.04
CA CYS A 212 -23.59 -14.74 4.23
C CYS A 212 -22.15 -14.24 4.41
N LEU A 213 -21.60 -14.27 5.61
CA LEU A 213 -20.21 -13.88 5.88
C LEU A 213 -19.23 -14.86 5.20
N LYS A 214 -19.38 -16.16 5.41
CA LYS A 214 -18.50 -17.21 4.86
C LYS A 214 -18.44 -17.22 3.34
N SER A 215 -19.59 -17.15 2.67
CA SER A 215 -19.67 -17.12 1.20
C SER A 215 -18.88 -15.98 0.56
N LEU A 216 -18.51 -14.95 1.33
CA LEU A 216 -17.79 -13.79 0.86
C LEU A 216 -16.36 -13.71 1.39
N ILE A 217 -16.06 -14.24 2.58
CA ILE A 217 -14.71 -14.20 3.18
C ILE A 217 -13.86 -15.46 2.98
N ASP A 218 -14.45 -16.59 2.60
CA ASP A 218 -13.68 -17.83 2.41
C ASP A 218 -12.65 -17.65 1.29
N ASP A 219 -11.61 -18.49 1.28
CA ASP A 219 -10.51 -18.37 0.30
C ASP A 219 -10.99 -18.55 -1.16
N THR A 220 -12.17 -19.15 -1.33
CA THR A 220 -12.86 -19.30 -2.61
C THR A 220 -13.93 -18.24 -2.86
N GLY A 221 -14.22 -17.38 -1.89
CA GLY A 221 -15.19 -16.30 -1.94
C GLY A 221 -14.79 -15.20 -2.92
N GLU A 222 -15.79 -14.52 -3.48
CA GLU A 222 -15.59 -13.49 -4.52
C GLU A 222 -14.68 -12.35 -4.02
N LEU A 223 -14.89 -11.88 -2.78
CA LEU A 223 -14.13 -10.76 -2.23
C LEU A 223 -12.66 -11.13 -1.98
N SER A 224 -12.40 -12.31 -1.41
CA SER A 224 -11.05 -12.83 -1.20
C SER A 224 -10.27 -12.96 -2.51
N LYS A 225 -10.93 -13.49 -3.55
CA LYS A 225 -10.36 -13.62 -4.90
C LYS A 225 -10.03 -12.26 -5.50
N GLU A 226 -10.89 -11.26 -5.32
CA GLU A 226 -10.63 -9.92 -5.84
C GLU A 226 -9.48 -9.20 -5.12
N ILE A 227 -9.41 -9.31 -3.79
CA ILE A 227 -8.28 -8.79 -3.02
C ILE A 227 -6.98 -9.44 -3.51
N LEU A 228 -6.96 -10.77 -3.63
CA LEU A 228 -5.78 -11.51 -4.06
C LEU A 228 -5.38 -11.18 -5.51
N ALA A 229 -6.30 -11.32 -6.46
CA ALA A 229 -5.98 -11.17 -7.87
C ALA A 229 -5.66 -9.72 -8.24
N ARG A 230 -6.38 -8.75 -7.67
CA ARG A 230 -6.34 -7.36 -8.14
C ARG A 230 -5.55 -6.41 -7.25
N LEU A 231 -5.53 -6.62 -5.94
CA LEU A 231 -4.71 -5.78 -5.06
C LEU A 231 -3.33 -6.38 -4.87
N VAL A 232 -3.28 -7.63 -4.37
CA VAL A 232 -2.02 -8.32 -4.11
C VAL A 232 -1.25 -8.56 -5.40
N GLY A 233 -1.93 -9.00 -6.48
CA GLY A 233 -1.32 -9.18 -7.80
C GLY A 233 -0.62 -7.93 -8.34
N ASN A 234 -1.28 -6.76 -8.29
CA ASN A 234 -0.67 -5.51 -8.76
C ASN A 234 0.50 -5.05 -7.88
N VAL A 235 0.43 -5.23 -6.56
CA VAL A 235 1.56 -4.95 -5.66
C VAL A 235 2.77 -5.83 -6.01
N PHE A 236 2.55 -7.13 -6.23
CA PHE A 236 3.63 -8.04 -6.65
C PHE A 236 4.19 -7.72 -8.03
N ASN A 237 3.34 -7.36 -9.00
CA ASN A 237 3.79 -6.96 -10.32
C ASN A 237 4.73 -5.75 -10.25
N ILE A 238 4.39 -4.76 -9.41
CA ILE A 238 5.25 -3.59 -9.16
C ILE A 238 6.52 -4.01 -8.44
N GLU A 239 6.42 -4.82 -7.37
CA GLU A 239 7.59 -5.30 -6.62
C GLU A 239 8.60 -6.04 -7.52
N ASN A 240 8.13 -6.96 -8.36
CA ASN A 240 8.98 -7.73 -9.27
C ASN A 240 9.68 -6.82 -10.28
N LYS A 241 8.96 -5.85 -10.86
CA LYS A 241 9.56 -4.87 -11.78
C LYS A 241 10.61 -4.01 -11.08
N LEU A 242 10.38 -3.61 -9.83
CA LEU A 242 11.36 -2.87 -9.05
C LEU A 242 12.59 -3.72 -8.74
N ILE A 243 12.42 -4.99 -8.35
CA ILE A 243 13.53 -5.93 -8.14
C ILE A 243 14.36 -6.02 -9.42
N ASP A 244 13.71 -6.19 -10.57
CA ASP A 244 14.36 -6.25 -11.87
C ASP A 244 15.14 -4.97 -12.20
N LEU A 245 14.54 -3.80 -11.95
CA LEU A 245 15.16 -2.49 -12.19
C LEU A 245 16.37 -2.22 -11.27
N PHE A 246 16.40 -2.88 -10.10
CA PHE A 246 17.40 -2.69 -9.07
C PHE A 246 18.47 -3.79 -9.05
N LYS A 247 18.47 -4.73 -10.00
CA LYS A 247 19.42 -5.86 -10.04
C LYS A 247 20.90 -5.44 -9.94
N TRP A 248 21.23 -4.22 -10.39
CA TRP A 248 22.57 -3.65 -10.39
C TRP A 248 23.03 -3.04 -9.04
N ASP A 249 22.17 -3.01 -8.00
CA ASP A 249 22.52 -2.55 -6.65
C ASP A 249 23.10 -3.67 -5.74
N SER A 250 23.36 -4.87 -6.30
CA SER A 250 23.81 -6.07 -5.56
C SER A 250 25.31 -6.31 -5.65
#